data_AF-A0A315TMG7-F1
#
_entry.id   AF-A0A315TMG7-F1
#
_cell.length_a   1.000
_cell.length_b   1.000
_cell.length_c   1.000
_cell.angle_alpha   90.00
_cell.angle_beta   90.00
_cell.angle_gamma   90.00
#
_symmetry.space_group_name_H-M   'P 1'
#
loop_
_entity.id
_entity.type
_entity.pdbx_description
1 polymer ?
#
loop_
_entity_poly.entity_id
_entity_poly.type
_entity_poly.pdbx_seq_one_letter_code
_entity_poly.pdbx_strand_id
1 'polypeptide(L)'
;MSSTAVYRRGPDRPLGDTPGIADTNAVWTAILDRLEADIAVAFSGAEPEPWAPPALPGPIPAELEDRARRVLNAQEESIAILTKTRQVAAAHLEALNLVPASSGAGHALLIDVRG
;
A
#
# COMPACT_ATOMS: atom_id res chain seq x y z
N MET A 1 30.41 -28.56 49.80
CA MET A 1 31.12 -29.58 48.99
C MET A 1 30.07 -30.43 48.29
N SER A 2 30.10 -30.36 46.95
CA SER A 2 29.52 -31.19 45.89
C SER A 2 28.07 -31.71 45.96
N SER A 3 27.30 -31.08 45.07
CA SER A 3 25.98 -31.44 44.54
C SER A 3 26.06 -32.61 43.56
N THR A 4 25.07 -33.51 43.59
CA THR A 4 24.83 -34.50 42.52
C THR A 4 23.32 -34.55 42.27
N ALA A 5 22.86 -33.69 41.37
CA ALA A 5 21.54 -33.78 40.78
C ALA A 5 21.69 -34.43 39.39
N VAL A 6 21.18 -35.67 39.29
CA VAL A 6 21.10 -36.45 38.06
C VAL A 6 20.10 -35.78 37.12
N TYR A 7 20.59 -35.06 36.10
CA TYR A 7 19.74 -34.60 35.00
C TYR A 7 19.58 -35.73 33.99
N ARG A 8 18.41 -36.37 34.01
CA ARG A 8 18.00 -37.39 33.04
C ARG A 8 17.86 -36.73 31.66
N ARG A 9 18.72 -37.13 30.72
CA ARG A 9 18.70 -36.78 29.28
C ARG A 9 17.32 -37.13 28.69
N GLY A 10 16.47 -36.13 28.48
CA GLY A 10 15.30 -36.23 27.61
C GLY A 10 15.75 -36.22 26.15
N PRO A 11 15.04 -36.93 25.24
CA PRO A 11 15.46 -37.09 23.86
C PRO A 11 15.44 -35.76 23.09
N ASP A 12 16.41 -35.60 22.19
CA ASP A 12 16.54 -34.51 21.23
C ASP A 12 15.19 -34.14 20.63
N ARG A 13 14.68 -32.97 21.00
CA ARG A 13 13.65 -32.30 20.22
C ARG A 13 14.31 -31.94 18.88
N PRO A 14 13.78 -32.36 17.72
CA PRO A 14 14.29 -31.85 16.45
C PRO A 14 14.18 -30.33 16.48
N LEU A 15 15.31 -29.65 16.26
CA LEU A 15 15.40 -28.21 16.13
C LEU A 15 14.36 -27.81 15.07
N GLY A 16 13.22 -27.26 15.51
CA GLY A 16 12.21 -26.78 14.58
C GLY A 16 12.85 -25.75 13.68
N ASP A 17 12.65 -25.91 12.37
CA ASP A 17 13.14 -25.05 11.29
C ASP A 17 12.84 -23.59 11.61
N THR A 18 13.78 -22.93 12.29
CA THR A 18 13.78 -21.48 12.37
C THR A 18 14.34 -21.07 11.03
N PRO A 19 13.56 -20.43 10.13
CA PRO A 19 14.12 -19.95 8.86
C PRO A 19 15.38 -19.16 9.18
N GLY A 20 16.45 -19.41 8.43
CA GLY A 20 17.71 -18.74 8.68
C GLY A 20 17.52 -17.22 8.62
N ILE A 21 18.38 -16.45 9.28
CA ILE A 21 18.34 -14.98 9.20
C ILE A 21 18.37 -14.52 7.72
N ALA A 22 19.11 -15.23 6.87
CA ALA A 22 19.13 -15.01 5.42
C ALA A 22 17.76 -15.21 4.76
N ASP A 23 17.00 -16.22 5.16
CA ASP A 23 15.66 -16.49 4.66
C ASP A 23 14.67 -15.40 5.14
N THR A 24 14.82 -14.95 6.39
CA THR A 24 14.01 -13.85 6.95
C THR A 24 14.26 -12.53 6.25
N ASN A 25 15.53 -12.19 5.96
CA ASN A 25 15.90 -10.98 5.23
C ASN A 25 15.36 -11.02 3.78
N ALA A 26 15.49 -12.17 3.10
CA ALA A 26 14.96 -12.34 1.75
C ALA A 26 13.44 -12.15 1.69
N VAL A 27 12.71 -12.73 2.66
CA VAL A 27 11.24 -12.58 2.74
C VAL A 27 10.86 -11.11 3.00
N TRP A 28 11.51 -10.43 3.94
CA TRP A 28 11.26 -9.02 4.19
C TRP A 28 11.60 -8.12 3.00
N THR A 29 12.70 -8.41 2.30
CA THR A 29 13.08 -7.70 1.08
C THR A 29 11.98 -7.82 0.03
N ALA A 30 11.47 -9.03 -0.22
CA ALA A 30 10.38 -9.24 -1.17
C ALA A 30 9.08 -8.52 -0.77
N ILE A 31 8.76 -8.47 0.53
CA ILE A 31 7.62 -7.71 1.04
C ILE A 31 7.81 -6.20 0.76
N LEU A 32 8.97 -5.65 1.07
CA LEU A 32 9.27 -4.23 0.84
C LEU A 32 9.29 -3.88 -0.65
N ASP A 33 9.85 -4.75 -1.50
CA ASP A 33 9.82 -4.61 -2.97
C ASP A 33 8.37 -4.51 -3.49
N ARG A 34 7.48 -5.36 -2.97
CA ARG A 34 6.07 -5.33 -3.36
C ARG A 34 5.39 -4.04 -2.92
N LEU A 35 5.61 -3.60 -1.68
CA LEU A 35 5.05 -2.36 -1.14
C LEU A 35 5.52 -1.14 -1.95
N GLU A 36 6.79 -1.12 -2.37
CA GLU A 36 7.33 -0.07 -3.25
C GLU A 36 6.69 -0.10 -4.64
N ALA A 37 6.47 -1.29 -5.22
CA ALA A 37 5.77 -1.43 -6.49
C ALA A 37 4.32 -0.90 -6.41
N ASP A 38 3.62 -1.16 -5.31
CA ASP A 38 2.25 -0.67 -5.10
C ASP A 38 2.19 0.88 -5.04
N ILE A 39 3.23 1.53 -4.52
CA ILE A 39 3.38 3.00 -4.58
C ILE A 39 3.52 3.47 -6.04
N ALA A 40 4.35 2.79 -6.84
CA ALA A 40 4.51 3.15 -8.26
C ALA A 40 3.19 2.99 -9.04
N VAL A 41 2.41 1.94 -8.75
CA VAL A 41 1.07 1.75 -9.33
C VAL A 41 0.16 2.92 -9.00
N ALA A 42 0.12 3.35 -7.73
CA ALA A 42 -0.68 4.49 -7.29
C ALA A 42 -0.38 5.78 -8.08
N PHE A 43 0.89 6.05 -8.40
CA PHE A 43 1.28 7.22 -9.20
C PHE A 43 0.96 7.10 -10.69
N SER A 44 1.00 5.88 -11.24
CA SER A 44 0.66 5.65 -12.65
C SER A 44 -0.84 5.78 -12.96
N GLY A 45 -1.69 5.70 -11.93
CA GLY A 45 -3.15 5.67 -12.10
C GLY A 45 -3.67 4.33 -12.61
N ALA A 46 -2.82 3.30 -12.70
CA ALA A 46 -3.25 1.93 -12.94
C ALA A 46 -4.08 1.40 -11.77
N GLU A 47 -4.93 0.42 -12.04
CA GLU A 47 -5.74 -0.24 -11.02
C GLU A 47 -4.82 -1.05 -10.10
N PRO A 48 -4.82 -0.81 -8.77
CA PRO A 48 -4.05 -1.61 -7.85
C PRO A 48 -4.70 -2.98 -7.67
N GLU A 49 -3.87 -4.01 -7.62
CA GLU A 49 -4.32 -5.35 -7.21
C GLU A 49 -4.91 -5.30 -5.79
N PRO A 50 -5.92 -6.14 -5.48
CA PRO A 50 -6.47 -6.24 -4.13
C PRO A 50 -5.38 -6.52 -3.09
N TRP A 51 -5.30 -5.67 -2.07
CA TRP A 51 -4.30 -5.83 -1.01
C TRP A 51 -4.57 -7.09 -0.17
N ALA A 52 -3.56 -7.96 -0.10
CA ALA A 52 -3.53 -9.10 0.80
C ALA A 52 -2.33 -8.95 1.76
N PRO A 53 -2.56 -8.90 3.09
CA PRO A 53 -1.46 -8.80 4.05
C PRO A 53 -0.49 -9.99 3.90
N PRO A 54 0.82 -9.75 3.76
CA PRO A 54 1.80 -10.82 3.67
C PRO A 54 1.97 -11.53 5.02
N ALA A 55 2.33 -12.81 4.99
CA ALA A 55 2.74 -13.52 6.19
C ALA A 55 4.10 -12.98 6.66
N LEU A 56 4.14 -12.40 7.86
CA LEU A 56 5.35 -11.77 8.38
C LEU A 56 6.31 -12.84 8.94
N PRO A 57 7.59 -12.86 8.52
CA PRO A 57 8.55 -13.88 8.94
C PRO A 57 9.11 -13.64 10.36
N GLY A 58 8.67 -12.58 11.05
CA GLY A 58 9.20 -12.13 12.34
C GLY A 58 9.35 -10.62 12.37
N PRO A 59 10.15 -10.04 13.28
CA PRO A 59 10.48 -8.61 13.25
C PRO A 59 11.28 -8.25 11.98
N ILE A 60 11.25 -6.97 11.60
CA ILE A 60 12.07 -6.45 10.50
C ILE A 60 13.56 -6.52 10.91
N PRO A 61 14.46 -7.05 10.04
CA PRO A 61 15.90 -7.00 10.25
C PRO A 61 16.40 -5.55 10.30
N ALA A 62 17.37 -5.27 11.18
CA ALA A 62 17.87 -3.92 11.44
C ALA A 62 18.36 -3.20 10.17
N GLU A 63 18.99 -3.94 9.26
CA GLU A 63 19.48 -3.44 7.97
C GLU A 63 18.38 -2.98 7.00
N LEU A 64 17.13 -3.42 7.24
CA LEU A 64 15.96 -3.04 6.43
C LEU A 64 15.07 -1.98 7.10
N GLU A 65 15.35 -1.58 8.36
CA GLU A 65 14.53 -0.61 9.09
C GLU A 65 14.45 0.74 8.38
N ASP A 66 15.58 1.27 7.92
CA ASP A 66 15.64 2.54 7.19
C ASP A 66 14.85 2.47 5.88
N ARG A 67 14.89 1.33 5.20
CA ARG A 67 14.12 1.10 3.98
C ARG A 67 12.63 1.07 4.30
N ALA A 68 12.21 0.28 5.28
CA ALA A 68 10.82 0.21 5.72
C ALA A 68 10.27 1.58 6.13
N ARG A 69 11.07 2.41 6.82
CA ARG A 69 10.67 3.79 7.17
C ARG A 69 10.45 4.65 5.93
N ARG A 70 11.32 4.58 4.93
CA ARG A 70 11.17 5.32 3.68
C ARG A 70 9.91 4.88 2.92
N VAL A 71 9.64 3.58 2.85
CA VAL A 71 8.42 3.03 2.22
C VAL A 71 7.18 3.56 2.92
N LEU A 72 7.13 3.51 4.26
CA LEU A 72 6.00 4.03 5.03
C LEU A 72 5.76 5.52 4.75
N ASN A 73 6.80 6.35 4.81
CA ASN A 73 6.68 7.79 4.54
C ASN A 73 6.15 8.06 3.12
N ALA A 74 6.64 7.32 2.12
CA ALA A 74 6.20 7.45 0.74
C ALA A 74 4.74 7.01 0.54
N GLN A 75 4.29 5.97 1.26
CA GLN A 75 2.88 5.56 1.27
C GLN A 75 1.99 6.63 1.89
N GLU A 76 2.38 7.20 3.03
CA GLU A 76 1.65 8.28 3.69
C GLU A 76 1.52 9.52 2.79
N GLU A 77 2.61 9.91 2.11
CA GLU A 77 2.60 11.00 1.13
C GLU A 77 1.66 10.69 -0.05
N SER A 78 1.74 9.46 -0.59
CA SER A 78 0.87 9.03 -1.70
C SER A 78 -0.61 9.08 -1.30
N ILE A 79 -0.96 8.63 -0.10
CA ILE A 79 -2.33 8.69 0.44
C ILE A 79 -2.79 10.16 0.54
N ALA A 80 -1.94 11.05 1.03
CA ALA A 80 -2.28 12.47 1.15
C ALA A 80 -2.56 13.10 -0.22
N ILE A 81 -1.72 12.82 -1.21
CA ILE A 81 -1.88 13.32 -2.58
C ILE A 81 -3.16 12.77 -3.22
N LEU A 82 -3.37 11.45 -3.18
CA LEU A 82 -4.55 10.82 -3.77
C LEU A 82 -5.85 11.31 -3.12
N THR A 83 -5.85 11.49 -1.80
CA THR A 83 -7.01 12.03 -1.08
C THR A 83 -7.35 13.44 -1.55
N LYS A 84 -6.34 14.31 -1.67
CA LYS A 84 -6.53 15.67 -2.18
C LYS A 84 -7.05 15.67 -3.62
N THR A 85 -6.48 14.85 -4.49
CA THR A 85 -6.93 14.69 -5.88
C THR A 85 -8.39 14.23 -5.95
N ARG A 86 -8.78 13.25 -5.12
CA ARG A 86 -10.16 12.78 -5.02
C ARG A 86 -11.12 13.90 -4.60
N GLN A 87 -10.74 14.71 -3.61
CA GLN A 87 -11.55 15.84 -3.15
C GLN A 87 -11.75 16.90 -4.23
N VAL A 88 -10.69 17.25 -4.97
CA VAL A 88 -10.78 18.19 -6.10
C VAL A 88 -11.70 17.67 -7.19
N ALA A 89 -11.54 16.40 -7.57
CA ALA A 89 -12.41 15.77 -8.57
C ALA A 89 -13.88 15.74 -8.13
N ALA A 90 -14.15 15.45 -6.86
CA ALA A 90 -15.51 15.49 -6.32
C ALA A 90 -16.13 16.90 -6.39
N ALA A 91 -15.37 17.94 -6.04
CA ALA A 91 -15.85 19.33 -6.14
C ALA A 91 -16.13 19.74 -7.59
N HIS A 92 -15.31 19.30 -8.55
CA HIS A 92 -15.57 19.53 -9.98
C HIS A 92 -16.87 18.84 -10.44
N LEU A 93 -17.09 17.59 -10.02
CA LEU A 93 -18.33 16.86 -10.35
C LEU A 93 -19.56 17.51 -9.73
N GLU A 94 -19.46 18.00 -8.50
CA GLU A 94 -20.54 18.75 -7.85
C GLU A 94 -20.88 20.03 -8.62
N ALA A 95 -19.87 20.80 -9.04
CA ALA A 95 -20.07 22.00 -9.85
C ALA A 95 -20.75 21.70 -11.19
N LEU A 96 -20.37 20.61 -11.86
CA LEU A 96 -21.01 20.17 -13.10
C LEU A 96 -22.47 19.75 -12.89
N ASN A 97 -22.79 19.13 -11.76
CA ASN A 97 -24.15 18.68 -11.43
C ASN A 97 -25.12 19.86 -11.20
N LEU A 98 -24.60 21.06 -10.92
CA LEU A 98 -25.41 22.28 -10.80
C LEU A 98 -25.78 22.90 -12.15
N VAL A 99 -25.13 22.50 -13.24
CA VAL A 99 -25.51 22.93 -14.59
C VAL A 99 -26.83 22.24 -14.93
N PRO A 100 -27.92 22.98 -15.16
CA PRO A 100 -29.18 22.37 -15.55
C PRO A 100 -28.95 21.51 -16.79
N ALA A 101 -29.29 20.22 -16.71
CA ALA A 101 -29.47 19.43 -17.92
C ALA A 101 -30.51 20.19 -18.74
N SER A 102 -30.12 20.69 -19.92
CA SER A 102 -31.07 21.27 -20.87
C SER A 102 -31.98 20.14 -21.37
N SER A 103 -32.89 19.69 -20.51
CA SER A 103 -34.05 18.89 -20.88
C SER A 103 -35.05 19.86 -21.48
N GLY A 104 -34.82 20.16 -22.75
CA GLY A 104 -35.62 21.09 -23.51
C GLY A 104 -35.12 21.15 -24.95
N ALA A 105 -35.29 20.05 -25.68
CA ALA A 105 -35.40 20.11 -27.13
C ALA A 105 -36.50 21.13 -27.47
N GLY A 106 -36.08 22.34 -27.79
CA GLY A 106 -36.97 23.49 -27.90
C GLY A 106 -36.22 24.73 -28.36
N HIS A 107 -35.65 24.62 -29.57
CA HIS A 107 -35.09 25.71 -30.38
C HIS A 107 -33.71 26.18 -29.93
N ALA A 108 -32.66 25.61 -30.55
CA ALA A 108 -31.41 26.33 -30.73
C ALA A 108 -31.74 27.63 -31.48
N LEU A 109 -31.74 28.76 -30.77
CA LEU A 109 -31.87 30.08 -31.36
C LEU A 109 -30.60 30.37 -32.16
N LEU A 110 -30.67 30.13 -33.47
CA LEU A 110 -29.65 30.57 -34.41
C LEU A 110 -29.76 32.09 -34.53
N ILE A 111 -28.87 32.82 -33.86
CA ILE A 111 -28.71 34.27 -34.08
C ILE A 111 -28.06 34.42 -35.45
N ASP A 112 -28.85 34.68 -36.48
CA ASP A 112 -28.34 35.16 -37.77
C ASP A 112 -28.05 36.66 -37.63
N VAL A 113 -26.78 37.00 -37.46
CA VAL A 113 -26.32 38.39 -37.52
C VAL A 113 -26.19 38.75 -39.00
N ARG A 114 -27.29 39.21 -39.61
CA ARG A 114 -27.22 39.92 -40.90
C ARG A 114 -27.30 41.42 -40.66
N GLY A 115 -26.18 42.08 -40.92
CA GLY A 115 -26.15 43.48 -41.34
C GLY A 115 -26.49 43.62 -42.82
#